data_AF-A0A0J1F7S4-F1
#
_entry.id   AF-A0A0J1F7S4-F1
#
_cell.length_a   1.000
_cell.length_b   1.000
_cell.length_c   1.000
_cell.angle_alpha   90.00
_cell.angle_beta   90.00
_cell.angle_gamma   90.00
#
_symmetry.space_group_name_H-M   'P 1'
#
loop_
_entity.id
_entity.type
_entity.pdbx_description
1 polymer ?
#
loop_
_entity_poly.entity_id
_entity_poly.type
_entity_poly.pdbx_seq_one_letter_code
_entity_poly.pdbx_strand_id
1 'polypeptide(L)'
;MAKSSNLYVRIEPDVKEQAEKVFDSLGISMSSAIGLFLKQVVINRAIPFELRLAPAKIKSVDSMTESEFNAELGSGYSDYLVGKGRPAKEVFSNIRKGLRT
;
A
#
# COMPACT_ATOMS: atom_id res chain seq x y z
N MET A 1 -23.17 19.99 23.97
CA MET A 1 -21.70 20.09 24.03
C MET A 1 -21.11 18.82 23.44
N ALA A 2 -20.20 18.91 22.48
CA ALA A 2 -19.52 17.73 21.96
C ALA A 2 -18.60 17.18 23.06
N LYS A 3 -18.78 15.91 23.46
CA LYS A 3 -17.87 15.25 24.40
C LYS A 3 -16.53 15.05 23.69
N SER A 4 -15.51 15.81 24.06
CA SER A 4 -14.13 15.61 23.62
C SER A 4 -13.41 14.67 24.59
N SER A 5 -12.68 13.70 24.05
CA SER A 5 -11.76 12.83 24.79
C SER A 5 -10.35 13.08 24.29
N ASN A 6 -9.38 13.16 25.21
CA ASN A 6 -7.97 13.27 24.87
C ASN A 6 -7.41 11.87 24.57
N LEU A 7 -6.64 11.76 23.49
CA LEU A 7 -5.93 10.54 23.10
C LEU A 7 -4.43 10.80 23.17
N TYR A 8 -3.72 10.01 23.97
CA TYR A 8 -2.26 10.04 24.08
C TYR A 8 -1.68 8.82 23.38
N VAL A 9 -0.82 9.04 22.38
CA VAL A 9 -0.17 7.98 21.60
C VAL A 9 1.34 8.20 21.65
N ARG A 10 2.10 7.12 21.89
CA ARG A 10 3.55 7.13 21.71
C ARG A 10 3.87 6.84 20.25
N ILE A 11 4.64 7.73 19.63
CA ILE A 11 5.03 7.67 18.22
C ILE A 11 6.50 8.04 18.14
N GLU A 12 7.24 7.40 17.24
CA GLU A 12 8.62 7.76 16.95
C GLU A 12 8.70 9.19 16.35
N PRO A 13 9.66 10.03 16.76
CA PRO A 13 9.76 11.41 16.29
C PRO A 13 9.80 11.53 14.76
N ASP A 14 10.57 10.67 14.10
CA ASP A 14 10.75 10.69 12.64
C ASP A 14 9.43 10.36 11.91
N VAL A 15 8.67 9.38 12.43
CA VAL A 15 7.36 9.01 11.88
C VAL A 15 6.37 10.15 12.05
N LYS A 16 6.39 10.83 13.21
CA LYS A 16 5.53 11.98 13.48
C LYS A 16 5.81 13.11 12.48
N GLU A 17 7.08 13.47 12.28
CA GLU A 17 7.46 14.57 11.37
C GLU A 17 7.08 14.26 9.92
N GLN A 18 7.31 13.02 9.46
CA GLN A 18 6.91 12.58 8.12
C GLN A 18 5.40 12.63 7.94
N ALA A 19 4.63 12.16 8.92
CA ALA A 19 3.18 12.19 8.88
C ALA A 19 2.65 13.63 8.87
N GLU A 20 3.19 14.52 9.69
CA GLU A 20 2.81 15.95 9.72
C GLU A 20 3.02 16.61 8.35
N LYS A 21 4.17 16.41 7.71
CA LYS A 21 4.45 16.93 6.36
C LYS A 21 3.41 16.48 5.32
N VAL A 22 3.00 15.21 5.38
CA VAL A 22 1.99 14.65 4.47
C VAL A 22 0.62 15.29 4.73
N PHE A 23 0.21 15.38 6.00
CA PHE A 23 -1.08 15.95 6.36
C PHE A 23 -1.17 17.45 6.07
N ASP A 24 -0.09 18.20 6.29
CA ASP A 24 0.01 19.62 5.95
C ASP A 24 -0.12 19.84 4.44
N SER A 25 0.49 18.96 3.63
CA SER A 25 0.36 19.00 2.17
C SER A 25 -1.08 18.72 1.71
N LEU A 26 -1.84 17.97 2.50
CA LEU A 26 -3.27 17.71 2.28
C LEU A 26 -4.18 18.77 2.91
N GLY A 27 -3.62 19.76 3.62
CA GLY A 27 -4.36 20.83 4.28
C GLY A 27 -5.15 20.37 5.52
N ILE A 28 -4.76 19.27 6.16
CA ILE A 28 -5.42 18.74 7.36
C ILE A 28 -4.44 18.64 8.53
N SER A 29 -4.92 18.89 9.75
CA SER A 29 -4.11 18.71 10.95
C SER A 29 -3.99 17.24 11.35
N MET A 30 -2.93 16.90 12.08
CA MET A 30 -2.72 15.56 12.64
C MET A 30 -3.92 15.05 13.46
N SER A 31 -4.52 15.90 14.29
CA SER A 31 -5.73 15.55 15.05
C SER A 31 -6.93 15.26 14.16
N SER A 32 -7.09 16.01 13.06
CA SER A 32 -8.16 15.77 12.09
C SER A 32 -7.98 14.45 11.37
N ALA A 33 -6.74 14.13 10.97
CA ALA A 33 -6.40 12.86 10.34
C ALA A 33 -6.67 11.65 11.26
N ILE A 34 -6.29 11.75 12.55
CA ILE A 34 -6.63 10.72 13.56
C ILE A 34 -8.15 10.57 13.70
N GLY A 35 -8.88 11.69 13.74
CA GLY A 35 -10.34 11.68 13.80
C GLY A 35 -10.98 10.99 12.59
N LEU A 36 -10.46 11.21 11.38
CA LEU A 36 -10.90 10.53 10.17
C LEU A 36 -10.60 9.03 10.21
N PHE A 37 -9.41 8.64 10.65
CA PHE A 37 -9.04 7.24 10.83
C PHE A 37 -10.02 6.51 11.76
N LEU A 38 -10.30 7.08 12.94
CA LEU A 38 -11.23 6.48 13.91
C LEU A 38 -12.65 6.38 13.36
N LYS A 39 -13.13 7.40 12.63
CA LYS A 39 -14.44 7.34 11.96
C LYS A 39 -14.51 6.20 10.95
N GLN A 40 -13.44 6.01 10.18
CA GLN A 40 -13.39 4.95 9.17
C GLN A 40 -13.40 3.55 9.81
N VAL A 41 -12.71 3.38 10.94
CA VAL A 41 -12.78 2.15 11.74
C VAL A 41 -14.21 1.87 12.22
N VAL A 42 -14.91 2.90 12.70
CA VAL A 42 -16.30 2.76 13.19
C VAL A 42 -17.27 2.42 12.07
N ILE A 43 -17.18 3.10 10.92
CA ILE A 43 -18.07 2.90 9.77
C ILE A 43 -17.91 1.49 9.19
N ASN A 44 -16.66 1.05 8.98
CA ASN A 44 -16.38 -0.22 8.31
C ASN A 44 -16.28 -1.42 9.25
N ARG A 45 -16.26 -1.19 10.58
CA ARG A 45 -15.98 -2.21 11.60
C ARG A 45 -14.71 -3.02 11.30
N ALA A 46 -13.74 -2.36 10.69
CA ALA A 46 -12.49 -2.95 10.21
C ALA A 46 -11.39 -1.90 10.21
N ILE A 47 -10.12 -2.35 10.24
CA ILE A 47 -8.99 -1.46 10.07
C ILE A 47 -8.97 -0.97 8.61
N PRO A 48 -8.89 0.35 8.36
CA PRO A 48 -9.08 0.94 7.03
C PRO A 48 -7.82 0.89 6.16
N PHE A 49 -7.00 -0.11 6.35
CA PHE A 49 -5.85 -0.44 5.52
C PHE A 49 -5.57 -1.93 5.64
N GLU A 50 -4.93 -2.47 4.63
CA GLU A 50 -4.66 -3.90 4.58
C GLU A 50 -3.50 -4.26 5.51
N LEU A 51 -3.71 -5.22 6.41
CA LEU A 51 -2.66 -5.75 7.27
C LEU A 51 -1.85 -6.80 6.50
N ARG A 52 -0.86 -6.33 5.75
CA ARG A 52 0.11 -7.20 5.06
C ARG A 52 1.51 -6.86 5.53
N LEU A 53 2.34 -7.88 5.68
CA LEU A 53 3.78 -7.66 5.63
C LEU A 53 4.09 -7.02 4.28
N ALA A 54 5.02 -6.07 4.24
CA ALA A 54 5.43 -5.43 2.99
C ALA A 54 5.62 -6.54 1.94
N PRO A 55 4.99 -6.42 0.75
CA PRO A 55 5.13 -7.46 -0.27
C PRO A 55 6.61 -7.74 -0.43
N ALA A 56 6.98 -9.03 -0.42
CA ALA A 56 8.36 -9.42 -0.63
C ALA A 56 8.87 -8.61 -1.81
N LYS A 57 9.95 -7.84 -1.60
CA LYS A 57 10.52 -7.00 -2.66
C LYS A 57 10.60 -7.87 -3.90
N ILE A 58 10.00 -7.43 -5.01
CA ILE A 58 10.15 -8.12 -6.29
C ILE A 58 11.65 -8.23 -6.50
N LYS A 59 12.17 -9.46 -6.39
CA LYS A 59 13.60 -9.70 -6.53
C LYS A 59 13.94 -9.31 -7.95
N SER A 60 14.93 -8.44 -8.13
CA SER A 60 15.46 -8.19 -9.47
C SER A 60 16.01 -9.51 -10.00
N VAL A 61 15.88 -9.76 -11.29
CA VAL A 61 16.47 -10.94 -11.94
C VAL A 61 17.97 -11.04 -11.61
N ASP A 62 18.64 -9.88 -11.50
CA ASP A 62 20.07 -9.77 -11.14
C ASP A 62 20.40 -10.26 -9.71
N SER A 63 19.39 -10.35 -8.84
CA SER A 63 19.52 -10.77 -7.45
C SER A 63 18.99 -12.18 -7.17
N MET A 64 18.51 -12.89 -8.21
CA MET A 64 17.92 -14.22 -8.09
C MET A 64 18.94 -15.31 -8.42
N THR A 65 18.81 -16.45 -7.75
CA THR A 65 19.50 -17.68 -8.17
C THR A 65 18.77 -18.33 -9.35
N GLU A 66 19.47 -19.17 -10.12
CA GLU A 66 18.89 -19.90 -11.25
C GLU A 66 17.67 -20.75 -10.84
N SER A 67 17.72 -21.35 -9.65
CA SER A 67 16.60 -22.12 -9.08
C SER A 67 15.36 -21.25 -8.80
N GLU A 68 15.56 -20.06 -8.22
CA GLU A 68 14.47 -19.12 -7.95
C GLU A 68 13.86 -18.57 -9.25
N PHE A 69 14.69 -18.26 -10.24
CA PHE A 69 14.23 -17.81 -11.55
C PHE A 69 13.40 -18.88 -12.27
N ASN A 70 13.88 -20.13 -12.28
CA ASN A 70 13.15 -21.24 -12.89
C ASN A 70 11.81 -21.53 -12.17
N ALA A 71 11.76 -21.36 -10.84
CA ALA A 71 10.53 -21.47 -10.09
C ALA A 71 9.49 -20.40 -10.49
N GLU A 72 9.91 -19.14 -10.66
CA GLU A 72 9.03 -18.06 -11.11
C GLU A 72 8.58 -18.22 -12.58
N LEU A 73 9.43 -18.79 -13.45
CA LEU A 73 8.99 -19.14 -14.81
C LEU A 73 7.94 -20.26 -14.80
N GLY A 74 8.10 -21.24 -13.92
CA GLY A 74 7.15 -22.35 -13.75
C GLY A 74 5.78 -21.89 -13.22
N SER A 75 5.77 -20.97 -12.26
CA SER A 75 4.54 -20.35 -11.77
C SER A 75 3.84 -19.53 -12.86
N GLY A 76 4.59 -18.72 -13.62
CA GLY A 76 4.07 -17.97 -14.76
C GLY A 76 3.47 -18.86 -15.86
N TYR A 77 4.11 -19.99 -16.17
CA TYR A 77 3.57 -20.97 -17.12
C TYR A 77 2.26 -21.60 -16.62
N SER A 78 2.16 -21.89 -15.33
CA SER A 78 0.94 -22.43 -14.71
C SER A 78 -0.21 -21.43 -14.77
N ASP A 79 0.06 -20.15 -14.49
CA ASP A 79 -0.94 -19.09 -14.59
C ASP A 79 -1.43 -18.86 -16.03
N TYR A 80 -0.54 -19.01 -17.01
CA TYR A 80 -0.92 -19.00 -18.43
C TYR A 80 -1.89 -20.15 -18.78
N LEU A 81 -1.60 -21.38 -18.34
CA LEU A 81 -2.46 -22.54 -18.60
C LEU A 81 -3.86 -22.41 -17.99
N VAL A 82 -3.97 -21.77 -16.82
CA VAL A 82 -5.25 -21.53 -16.13
C VAL A 82 -5.95 -20.27 -16.66
N GLY A 83 -5.40 -19.62 -17.69
CA GLY A 83 -6.01 -18.44 -18.32
C GLY A 83 -5.95 -17.18 -17.45
N LYS A 84 -5.10 -17.15 -16.42
CA LYS A 84 -4.88 -15.98 -15.54
C LYS A 84 -3.95 -14.94 -16.18
N GLY A 85 -3.99 -14.80 -17.49
CA GLY A 85 -3.24 -13.80 -18.24
C GLY A 85 -4.01 -12.49 -18.39
N ARG A 86 -3.29 -11.41 -18.71
CA ARG A 86 -3.89 -10.12 -19.11
C ARG A 86 -3.41 -9.73 -20.50
N PRO A 87 -4.25 -9.12 -21.36
CA PRO A 87 -3.82 -8.69 -22.68
C PRO A 87 -2.66 -7.70 -22.61
N ALA A 88 -1.58 -7.97 -23.35
CA ALA A 88 -0.38 -7.14 -23.32
C ALA A 88 -0.68 -5.65 -23.58
N LYS A 89 -1.57 -5.36 -24.53
CA LYS A 89 -2.00 -3.99 -24.87
C LYS A 89 -2.62 -3.25 -23.68
N GLU A 90 -3.40 -3.93 -22.85
CA GLU A 90 -4.02 -3.34 -21.66
C GLU A 90 -2.96 -3.03 -20.59
N VAL A 91 -2.06 -4.00 -20.35
CA VAL A 91 -0.97 -3.87 -19.37
C VAL A 91 -0.07 -2.67 -19.72
N PHE A 92 0.41 -2.59 -20.96
CA PHE A 92 1.26 -1.48 -21.40
C PHE A 92 0.55 -0.14 -21.40
N SER A 93 -0.77 -0.11 -21.62
CA SER A 93 -1.55 1.13 -21.49
C SER A 93 -1.59 1.61 -20.04
N ASN A 94 -1.82 0.70 -19.08
CA ASN A 94 -1.88 1.04 -17.65
C ASN A 94 -0.54 1.54 -17.11
N ILE A 95 0.57 0.89 -17.49
CA ILE A 95 1.92 1.33 -17.09
C ILE A 95 2.20 2.74 -17.60
N ARG A 96 1.90 3.03 -18.87
CA ARG A 96 2.10 4.38 -19.45
C ARG A 96 1.25 5.46 -18.79
N LYS A 97 0.04 5.11 -18.32
CA LYS A 97 -0.80 6.04 -17.56
C LYS A 97 -0.21 6.35 -16.19
N GLY A 98 0.33 5.34 -15.49
CA GLY A 98 0.96 5.51 -14.17
C GLY A 98 2.29 6.26 -14.19
N LEU A 99 2.99 6.31 -15.33
CA LEU A 99 4.24 7.07 -15.51
C LEU A 99 4.01 8.54 -15.97
N ARG A 100 2.75 8.95 -16.16
CA ARG A 100 2.38 10.30 -16.63
C ARG A 100 1.89 11.24 -15.52
N THR A 101 2.06 10.86 -14.27
CA THR A 101 1.96 11.72 -13.07
C THR A 101 3.35 12.22 -12.68
#